data_AF-A0A8J6LII4-F1
#
_entry.id   AF-A0A8J6LII4-F1
#
_cell.length_a   1.000
_cell.length_b   1.000
_cell.length_c   1.000
_cell.angle_alpha   90.00
_cell.angle_beta   90.00
_cell.angle_gamma   90.00
#
_symmetry.space_group_name_H-M   'P 1'
#
loop_
_entity.id
_entity.type
_entity.pdbx_description
1 polymer ?
#
loop_
_entity_poly.entity_id
_entity_poly.type
_entity_poly.pdbx_seq_one_letter_code
_entity_poly.pdbx_strand_id
1 'polypeptide(L)'
;MSSACSVLRRIEEVSQAVAEFLGNPAALTPAVAADLINQIELIRGAVRNLPLASGPKNDLLRRLNQAQFILQNGTLGLSAIEQLLAVLQILQLSAFKLKNRKLPCPQGFVVVHPSNRFNTLCVCR
;
A
#
# COMPACT_ATOMS: atom_id res chain seq x y z
N MET A 1 15.89 -2.76 4.35
CA MET A 1 15.44 -1.42 4.76
C MET A 1 14.25 -1.01 3.91
N SER A 2 13.12 -0.62 4.54
CA SER A 2 11.90 -0.23 3.82
C SER A 2 12.03 1.21 3.31
N SER A 3 12.04 1.40 1.99
CA SER A 3 11.95 2.72 1.36
C SER A 3 10.52 3.03 0.95
N ALA A 4 10.18 4.31 0.77
CA ALA A 4 8.87 4.72 0.23
C ALA A 4 8.54 3.99 -1.08
N CYS A 5 9.54 3.83 -1.97
CA CYS A 5 9.38 3.13 -3.24
C CYS A 5 9.16 1.62 -3.07
N SER A 6 9.82 0.98 -2.10
CA SER A 6 9.57 -0.43 -1.80
C SER A 6 8.15 -0.66 -1.27
N VAL A 7 7.60 0.31 -0.53
CA VAL A 7 6.21 0.25 -0.05
C VAL A 7 5.23 0.47 -1.20
N LEU A 8 5.49 1.45 -2.07
CA LEU A 8 4.68 1.68 -3.27
C LEU A 8 4.63 0.46 -4.18
N ARG A 9 5.80 -0.16 -4.43
CA ARG A 9 5.90 -1.37 -5.25
C ARG A 9 5.13 -2.54 -4.65
N ARG A 10 5.22 -2.76 -3.33
CA ARG A 10 4.42 -3.78 -2.65
C ARG A 10 2.92 -3.51 -2.74
N ILE A 11 2.50 -2.24 -2.61
CA ILE A 11 1.08 -1.89 -2.79
C ILE A 11 0.63 -2.20 -4.22
N GLU A 12 1.47 -1.91 -5.22
CA GLU A 12 1.18 -2.21 -6.62
C GLU A 12 1.09 -3.72 -6.88
N GLU A 13 2.03 -4.51 -6.39
CA GLU A 13 2.02 -5.99 -6.49
C GLU A 13 0.75 -6.58 -5.86
N VAL A 14 0.37 -6.14 -4.66
CA VAL A 14 -0.88 -6.57 -4.01
C VAL A 14 -2.10 -6.11 -4.82
N SER A 15 -2.06 -4.89 -5.36
CA SER A 15 -3.18 -4.35 -6.17
C SER A 15 -3.38 -5.16 -7.45
N GLN A 16 -2.29 -5.57 -8.12
CA GLN A 16 -2.36 -6.43 -9.30
C GLN A 16 -2.93 -7.80 -8.93
N ALA A 17 -2.46 -8.42 -7.84
CA ALA A 17 -2.98 -9.69 -7.35
C ALA A 17 -4.49 -9.62 -7.04
N VAL A 18 -4.95 -8.55 -6.37
CA VAL A 18 -6.38 -8.34 -6.09
C VAL A 18 -7.18 -8.14 -7.39
N ALA A 19 -6.61 -7.44 -8.38
CA ALA A 19 -7.27 -7.18 -9.67
C ALA A 19 -7.47 -8.45 -10.50
N GLU A 20 -6.57 -9.44 -10.41
CA GLU A 20 -6.72 -10.73 -11.10
C GLU A 20 -8.01 -11.45 -10.69
N PHE A 21 -8.42 -11.33 -9.42
CA PHE A 21 -9.67 -11.92 -8.92
C PHE A 21 -10.93 -11.20 -9.41
N LEU A 22 -10.84 -10.00 -9.99
CA LEU A 22 -12.02 -9.34 -10.59
C LEU A 22 -12.56 -10.13 -11.79
N GLY A 23 -11.69 -10.82 -12.54
CA GLY A 23 -12.09 -11.66 -13.67
C GLY A 23 -12.68 -13.01 -13.26
N ASN A 24 -12.32 -13.51 -12.07
CA ASN A 24 -12.87 -14.74 -11.50
C ASN A 24 -12.96 -14.64 -9.96
N PRO A 25 -14.03 -14.02 -9.43
CA PRO A 25 -14.18 -13.81 -7.99
C PRO A 25 -14.28 -15.12 -7.19
N ALA A 26 -14.72 -16.21 -7.83
CA ALA A 26 -14.83 -17.53 -7.19
C ALA A 26 -13.48 -18.16 -6.83
N ALA A 27 -12.38 -17.69 -7.46
CA ALA A 27 -11.03 -18.12 -7.12
C ALA A 27 -10.48 -17.49 -5.82
N LEU A 28 -11.16 -16.48 -5.28
CA LEU A 28 -10.82 -15.88 -3.99
C LEU A 28 -11.22 -16.81 -2.84
N THR A 29 -10.41 -17.84 -2.60
CA THR A 29 -10.63 -18.76 -1.49
C THR A 29 -10.24 -18.11 -0.15
N PRO A 30 -10.70 -18.64 1.00
CA PRO A 30 -10.30 -18.13 2.31
C PRO A 30 -8.78 -18.14 2.54
N ALA A 31 -8.07 -19.12 1.98
CA ALA A 31 -6.60 -19.19 2.07
C ALA A 31 -5.94 -18.04 1.29
N VAL A 32 -6.42 -17.76 0.08
CA VAL A 32 -5.95 -16.63 -0.74
C VAL A 32 -6.25 -15.30 -0.06
N ALA A 33 -7.43 -15.14 0.51
CA ALA A 33 -7.80 -13.95 1.27
C ALA A 33 -6.88 -13.75 2.48
N ALA A 34 -6.54 -14.82 3.22
CA ALA A 34 -5.60 -14.77 4.33
C ALA A 34 -4.19 -14.34 3.89
N ASP A 35 -3.71 -14.83 2.74
CA ASP A 35 -2.43 -14.40 2.18
C ASP A 35 -2.43 -12.91 1.79
N LEU A 36 -3.49 -12.43 1.15
CA LEU A 36 -3.64 -11.00 0.84
C LEU A 36 -3.67 -10.14 2.11
N ILE A 37 -4.36 -10.59 3.16
CA ILE A 37 -4.40 -9.92 4.47
C ILE A 37 -2.99 -9.83 5.08
N ASN A 38 -2.22 -10.92 5.02
CA ASN A 38 -0.84 -10.98 5.50
C ASN A 38 0.07 -10.03 4.71
N GLN A 39 -0.06 -9.99 3.38
CA GLN A 39 0.69 -9.05 2.55
C GLN A 39 0.38 -7.59 2.91
N ILE A 40 -0.90 -7.25 3.16
CA ILE A 40 -1.29 -5.91 3.61
C ILE A 40 -0.72 -5.62 5.01
N GLU A 41 -0.62 -6.61 5.91
CA GLU A 41 0.01 -6.41 7.23
C GLU A 41 1.50 -6.09 7.09
N LEU A 42 2.21 -6.75 6.18
CA LEU A 42 3.60 -6.44 5.88
C LEU A 42 3.76 -5.01 5.33
N ILE A 43 2.83 -4.56 4.48
CA ILE A 43 2.81 -3.16 4.01
C ILE A 43 2.58 -2.21 5.18
N ARG A 44 1.65 -2.50 6.10
CA ARG A 44 1.42 -1.70 7.31
C ARG A 44 2.68 -1.60 8.17
N GLY A 45 3.36 -2.72 8.41
CA GLY A 45 4.63 -2.76 9.11
C GLY A 45 5.70 -1.89 8.44
N ALA A 46 5.79 -1.94 7.10
CA ALA A 46 6.71 -1.10 6.35
C ALA A 46 6.36 0.39 6.45
N VAL A 47 5.07 0.77 6.40
CA VAL A 47 4.59 2.15 6.56
C VAL A 47 4.90 2.69 7.96
N ARG A 48 4.82 1.87 9.02
CA ARG A 48 5.20 2.27 10.39
C ARG A 48 6.66 2.72 10.44
N ASN A 49 7.53 2.03 9.73
CA ASN A 49 8.97 2.28 9.67
C ASN A 49 9.36 3.46 8.75
N LEU A 50 8.42 4.02 7.98
CA LEU A 50 8.70 5.19 7.15
C LEU A 50 8.85 6.48 8.00
N PRO A 51 9.74 7.40 7.61
CA PRO A 51 9.91 8.70 8.26
C PRO A 51 8.79 9.68 7.84
N LEU A 52 7.54 9.31 8.14
CA LEU A 52 6.33 10.10 7.94
C LEU A 52 5.91 10.79 9.23
N ALA A 53 5.36 12.00 9.11
CA ALA A 53 4.64 12.65 10.21
C ALA A 53 3.48 11.77 10.71
N SER A 54 3.15 11.89 12.00
CA SER A 54 2.16 11.05 12.69
C SER A 54 0.78 11.05 12.02
N GLY A 55 0.28 12.22 11.62
CA GLY A 55 -1.02 12.36 10.95
C GLY A 55 -1.13 11.56 9.64
N PRO A 56 -0.28 11.84 8.62
CA PRO A 56 -0.25 11.07 7.38
C PRO A 56 0.02 9.58 7.57
N LYS A 57 0.90 9.22 8.53
CA LYS A 57 1.19 7.83 8.87
C LYS A 57 -0.07 7.12 9.37
N ASN A 58 -0.79 7.72 10.31
CA ASN A 58 -2.01 7.14 10.86
C ASN A 58 -3.15 7.03 9.85
N ASP A 59 -3.30 7.99 8.92
CA ASP A 59 -4.29 7.90 7.84
C ASP A 59 -3.99 6.70 6.91
N LEU A 60 -2.72 6.49 6.54
CA LEU A 60 -2.32 5.32 5.75
C LEU A 60 -2.57 4.01 6.51
N LEU A 61 -2.15 3.93 7.77
CA LEU A 61 -2.33 2.73 8.59
C LEU A 61 -3.81 2.40 8.79
N ARG A 62 -4.66 3.41 8.97
CA ARG A 62 -6.12 3.24 9.09
C ARG A 62 -6.72 2.70 7.79
N ARG A 63 -6.32 3.23 6.63
CA ARG A 63 -6.79 2.78 5.32
C ARG A 63 -6.39 1.33 5.05
N LEU A 64 -5.12 0.99 5.26
CA LEU A 64 -4.64 -0.39 5.10
C LEU A 64 -5.35 -1.35 6.07
N ASN A 65 -5.64 -0.92 7.29
CA ASN A 65 -6.44 -1.71 8.23
C ASN A 65 -7.88 -1.91 7.75
N GLN A 66 -8.48 -0.90 7.12
CA GLN A 66 -9.81 -1.01 6.51
C GLN A 66 -9.81 -2.02 5.36
N ALA A 67 -8.78 -2.05 4.52
CA ALA A 67 -8.64 -3.05 3.46
C ALA A 67 -8.55 -4.48 4.03
N GLN A 68 -7.79 -4.69 5.10
CA GLN A 68 -7.73 -5.98 5.80
C GLN A 68 -9.10 -6.37 6.37
N PHE A 69 -9.78 -5.43 7.02
CA PHE A 69 -11.09 -5.67 7.60
C PHE A 69 -12.11 -6.08 6.54
N ILE A 70 -12.08 -5.46 5.36
CA ILE A 70 -12.94 -5.82 4.23
C ILE A 70 -12.62 -7.24 3.73
N LEU A 71 -11.34 -7.60 3.58
CA LEU A 71 -10.95 -8.96 3.17
C LEU A 71 -11.31 -10.01 4.23
N GLN A 72 -11.19 -9.68 5.52
CA GLN A 72 -11.38 -10.61 6.63
C GLN A 72 -12.84 -10.89 6.95
N ASN A 73 -13.71 -9.87 6.88
CA ASN A 73 -15.13 -10.03 7.23
C ASN A 73 -16.02 -10.49 6.08
N GLY A 74 -15.45 -10.68 4.88
CA GLY A 74 -16.18 -11.17 3.73
C GLY A 74 -17.45 -10.35 3.43
N THR A 75 -18.52 -11.06 3.07
CA THR A 75 -19.84 -10.57 2.62
C THR A 75 -20.60 -9.81 3.72
N LEU A 76 -20.13 -8.62 4.10
CA LEU A 76 -20.89 -7.60 4.85
C LEU A 76 -22.00 -6.99 3.97
N GLY A 77 -22.80 -7.84 3.32
CA GLY A 77 -23.78 -7.43 2.30
C GLY A 77 -23.17 -6.99 0.96
N LEU A 78 -21.85 -7.07 0.81
CA LEU A 78 -21.13 -6.79 -0.44
C LEU A 78 -20.94 -8.08 -1.24
N SER A 79 -21.17 -8.00 -2.55
CA SER A 79 -20.73 -9.03 -3.48
C SER A 79 -19.20 -9.12 -3.50
N ALA A 80 -18.65 -10.28 -3.88
CA ALA A 80 -17.20 -10.48 -3.95
C ALA A 80 -16.49 -9.45 -4.85
N ILE A 81 -17.17 -8.99 -5.91
CA ILE A 81 -16.66 -7.95 -6.81
C ILE A 81 -16.59 -6.60 -6.08
N GLU A 82 -17.64 -6.19 -5.38
CA GLU A 82 -17.65 -4.93 -4.63
C GLU A 82 -16.59 -4.92 -3.53
N GLN A 83 -16.38 -6.06 -2.87
CA GLN A 83 -15.33 -6.25 -1.87
C GLN A 83 -13.94 -6.01 -2.49
N LEU A 84 -13.63 -6.67 -3.60
CA LEU A 84 -12.35 -6.53 -4.31
C LEU A 84 -12.14 -5.10 -4.83
N LEU A 85 -13.17 -4.48 -5.40
CA LEU A 85 -13.11 -3.09 -5.87
C LEU A 85 -12.86 -2.11 -4.72
N ALA A 86 -13.50 -2.30 -3.56
CA ALA A 86 -13.27 -1.47 -2.38
C ALA A 86 -11.82 -1.58 -1.88
N VAL A 87 -11.28 -2.81 -1.81
CA VAL A 87 -9.89 -3.05 -1.44
C VAL A 87 -8.93 -2.37 -2.43
N LEU A 88 -9.16 -2.52 -3.73
CA LEU A 88 -8.37 -1.87 -4.78
C LEU A 88 -8.36 -0.34 -4.64
N GLN A 89 -9.53 0.28 -4.46
CA GLN A 89 -9.63 1.73 -4.29
C GLN A 89 -8.85 2.21 -3.06
N ILE A 90 -8.91 1.47 -1.96
CA ILE A 90 -8.16 1.80 -0.73
C ILE A 90 -6.65 1.70 -0.96
N LEU A 91 -6.19 0.65 -1.64
CA LEU A 91 -4.78 0.45 -1.96
C LEU A 91 -4.26 1.55 -2.92
N GLN A 92 -4.99 1.84 -3.99
CA GLN A 92 -4.65 2.91 -4.94
C GLN A 92 -4.60 4.29 -4.28
N LEU A 93 -5.58 4.62 -3.43
CA LEU A 93 -5.58 5.87 -2.68
C LEU A 93 -4.41 5.96 -1.71
N SER A 94 -4.06 4.84 -1.06
CA SER A 94 -2.92 4.77 -0.16
C SER A 94 -1.59 4.95 -0.90
N ALA A 95 -1.45 4.34 -2.07
CA ALA A 95 -0.31 4.54 -2.97
C ALA A 95 -0.20 5.99 -3.44
N PHE A 96 -1.31 6.60 -3.88
CA PHE A 96 -1.32 7.99 -4.33
C PHE A 96 -0.94 8.96 -3.21
N LYS A 97 -1.50 8.76 -2.01
CA LYS A 97 -1.16 9.55 -0.82
C LYS A 97 0.30 9.42 -0.45
N LEU A 98 0.87 8.22 -0.54
CA LEU A 98 2.28 7.98 -0.24
C LEU A 98 3.21 8.58 -1.32
N LYS A 99 2.87 8.44 -2.60
CA LYS A 99 3.60 9.02 -3.74
C LYS A 99 3.68 10.54 -3.67
N ASN A 100 2.63 11.19 -3.20
CA ASN A 100 2.61 12.65 -3.01
C ASN A 100 3.35 13.14 -1.76
N ARG A 101 3.95 12.24 -0.96
CA ARG A 101 4.78 12.65 0.19
C ARG A 101 6.23 12.82 -0.22
N LYS A 102 6.76 13.99 0.12
CA LYS A 102 8.19 14.30 0.09
C LYS A 102 8.87 13.54 1.23
N LEU A 103 9.34 12.33 0.94
CA LEU A 103 10.07 11.49 1.89
C LEU A 103 11.58 11.55 1.62
N PRO A 104 12.41 11.60 2.69
CA PRO A 104 13.85 11.52 2.53
C PRO A 104 14.24 10.16 1.94
N CYS A 105 15.21 10.17 1.05
CA CYS A 105 15.80 8.99 0.45
C CYS A 105 16.43 8.10 1.52
N PRO A 106 16.35 6.77 1.36
CA PRO A 106 17.21 5.87 2.10
C PRO A 106 18.68 6.22 1.88
N GLN A 107 19.53 5.95 2.88
CA GLN A 107 20.97 6.12 2.74
C GLN A 107 21.48 5.27 1.56
N GLY A 108 22.32 5.86 0.70
CA GLY A 108 22.84 5.22 -0.53
C GLY A 108 22.11 5.56 -1.84
N PHE A 109 20.94 6.22 -1.80
CA PHE A 109 20.18 6.62 -3.00
C PHE A 109 20.03 8.14 -3.17
N VAL A 110 20.77 8.93 -2.40
CA VAL A 110 20.73 10.39 -2.49
C VAL A 110 21.49 10.85 -3.73
N VAL A 111 20.77 11.17 -4.82
CA VAL A 111 21.36 11.86 -5.97
C VAL A 111 21.35 13.36 -5.66
N VAL A 112 22.46 13.87 -5.16
CA VAL A 112 22.62 15.31 -4.88
C VAL A 112 22.68 16.05 -6.21
N HIS A 113 21.64 16.83 -6.54
CA HIS A 113 21.72 17.72 -7.71
C HIS A 113 22.69 18.88 -7.44
N PRO A 114 23.60 19.21 -8.37
CA PRO A 114 24.59 20.27 -8.16
C PRO A 114 23.97 21.65 -7.89
N SER A 115 22.73 21.87 -8.35
CA SER A 115 21.93 23.08 -8.14
C SER A 115 21.12 23.11 -6.84
N ASN A 116 21.01 22.00 -6.10
CA ASN A 116 20.24 21.96 -4.85
C ASN A 116 20.80 20.90 -3.89
N ARG A 117 21.89 21.26 -3.22
CA ARG A 117 22.76 20.36 -2.43
C ARG A 117 22.09 19.74 -1.19
N PHE A 118 20.86 20.13 -0.85
CA PHE A 118 20.11 19.67 0.32
C PHE A 118 18.82 18.90 -0.02
N ASN A 119 18.50 18.70 -1.30
CA ASN A 119 17.28 17.97 -1.66
C ASN A 119 17.51 16.47 -1.55
N THR A 120 17.22 15.90 -0.36
CA THR A 120 17.30 14.46 -0.11
C THR A 120 16.00 13.74 -0.46
N LEU A 121 15.12 14.33 -1.27
CA LEU A 121 13.81 13.74 -1.57
C LEU A 121 13.91 12.69 -2.68
N CYS A 122 13.35 11.51 -2.43
CA CYS A 122 13.31 10.44 -3.42
C CYS A 122 12.06 10.53 -4.29
N VAL A 123 12.25 10.41 -5.61
CA VAL A 123 11.16 10.21 -6.58
C VAL A 123 11.18 8.74 -6.98
N CYS A 124 10.10 8.03 -6.68
CA CYS A 124 9.92 6.65 -7.13
C CYS A 124 9.52 6.70 -8.61
N ARG A 125 10.41 6.19 -9.48
CA ARG A 125 10.12 5.93 -10.89
C ARG A 125 9.59 4.51 -11.04
#